data_AF-A0A519PHY1-F1
#
_entry.id   AF-A0A519PHY1-F1
#
_cell.length_a   1.000
_cell.length_b   1.000
_cell.length_c   1.000
_cell.angle_alpha   90.00
_cell.angle_beta   90.00
_cell.angle_gamma   90.00
#
_symmetry.space_group_name_H-M   'P 1'
#
loop_
_entity.id
_entity.type
_entity.pdbx_description
1 polymer ?
#
loop_
_entity_poly.entity_id
_entity_poly.type
_entity_poly.pdbx_seq_one_letter_code
_entity_poly.pdbx_strand_id
1 'polypeptide(L)'
;VNIPKAEGTAYTLTTQARRVQDSRSLYIDGTSGRLLGDIGYDQFGAGAKAIELGIYTHQGTQFGQANRIVMLLGCIGVWLLAISGLVMWWKRRPPNLSRRRLGAPPAPPGPRVRAAVLGIVLPLAILYPLTGLSLVAAVLLDRAIRPMIRRSAAS
;
A
#
# COMPACT_ATOMS: atom_id res chain seq x y z
N VAL A 1 -19.53 6.13 13.12
CA VAL A 1 -19.96 6.24 14.53
C VAL A 1 -19.09 5.32 15.34
N ASN A 2 -18.32 5.83 16.29
CA ASN A 2 -17.58 5.01 17.25
C ASN A 2 -18.41 4.89 18.54
N ILE A 3 -18.72 3.66 18.94
CA ILE A 3 -19.52 3.35 20.12
C ILE A 3 -18.54 2.91 21.23
N PRO A 4 -18.38 3.70 22.31
CA PRO A 4 -17.48 3.36 23.39
C PRO A 4 -17.93 2.09 24.12
N LYS A 5 -16.97 1.34 24.65
CA LYS A 5 -17.20 0.05 25.34
C LYS A 5 -17.71 0.19 26.78
N ALA A 6 -17.64 1.38 27.37
CA ALA A 6 -18.06 1.66 28.74
C ALA A 6 -19.25 2.63 28.76
N GLU A 7 -20.22 2.35 29.63
CA GLU A 7 -21.39 3.21 29.85
C GLU A 7 -20.96 4.62 30.31
N GLY A 8 -21.62 5.66 29.78
CA GLY A 8 -21.34 7.06 30.13
C GLY A 8 -20.20 7.74 29.34
N THR A 9 -19.54 7.05 28.42
CA THR A 9 -18.47 7.66 27.61
C THR A 9 -19.03 8.36 26.37
N ALA A 10 -18.36 9.42 25.90
CA ALA A 10 -18.81 10.19 24.73
C ALA A 10 -18.76 9.37 23.42
N TYR A 11 -19.82 9.49 22.61
CA TYR A 11 -19.86 8.99 21.23
C TYR A 11 -19.11 9.94 20.30
N THR A 12 -18.35 9.38 19.35
CA THR A 12 -17.75 10.16 18.25
C THR A 12 -18.52 9.92 16.96
N LEU A 13 -19.06 11.01 16.39
CA LEU A 13 -19.64 11.03 15.06
C LEU A 13 -18.68 11.74 14.12
N THR A 14 -18.29 11.04 13.06
CA THR A 14 -17.56 11.62 11.93
C THR A 14 -18.45 11.52 10.72
N THR A 15 -18.70 12.64 10.05
CA THR A 15 -19.50 12.67 8.82
C THR A 15 -18.61 12.29 7.64
N GLN A 16 -19.13 11.49 6.70
CA GLN A 16 -18.47 11.32 5.41
C GLN A 16 -18.78 12.54 4.56
N ALA A 17 -17.85 13.49 4.52
CA ALA A 17 -17.91 14.60 3.61
C ALA A 17 -17.48 14.17 2.20
N ARG A 18 -17.82 14.98 1.19
CA ARG A 18 -17.29 14.81 -0.16
C ARG A 18 -15.98 15.58 -0.36
N ARG A 19 -15.71 16.57 0.48
CA ARG A 19 -14.48 17.35 0.48
C ARG A 19 -13.97 17.51 1.90
N VAL A 20 -12.66 17.65 2.02
CA VAL A 20 -12.01 17.74 3.33
C VAL A 20 -12.52 18.93 4.15
N GLN A 21 -12.91 20.02 3.50
CA GLN A 21 -13.42 21.23 4.15
C GLN A 21 -14.72 21.02 4.93
N ASP A 22 -15.52 20.03 4.55
CA ASP A 22 -16.78 19.72 5.22
C ASP A 22 -16.61 18.61 6.28
N SER A 23 -15.37 18.17 6.53
CA SER A 23 -15.06 17.16 7.55
C SER A 23 -15.25 17.74 8.94
N ARG A 24 -16.04 17.05 9.75
CA ARG A 24 -16.27 17.40 11.16
C ARG A 24 -16.23 16.16 12.04
N SER A 25 -15.71 16.37 13.25
CA SER A 25 -15.73 15.38 14.33
C SER A 25 -16.55 15.93 15.49
N LEU A 26 -17.69 15.31 15.74
CA LEU A 26 -18.61 15.67 16.82
C LEU A 26 -18.42 14.69 17.98
N TYR A 27 -18.30 15.23 19.20
CA TYR A 27 -18.27 14.49 20.45
C TYR A 27 -19.60 14.69 21.16
N ILE A 28 -20.33 13.62 21.43
CA ILE A 28 -21.66 13.68 22.05
C ILE A 28 -21.64 12.89 23.35
N ASP A 29 -22.19 13.45 24.42
CA ASP A 29 -22.31 12.78 25.71
C ASP A 29 -23.15 11.51 25.60
N GLY A 30 -22.62 10.41 26.16
CA GLY A 30 -23.22 9.09 26.00
C GLY A 30 -24.55 8.90 26.74
N THR A 31 -24.80 9.72 27.77
CA THR A 31 -25.99 9.62 28.64
C THR A 31 -27.03 10.69 28.33
N SER A 32 -26.61 11.93 28.15
CA SER A 32 -27.51 13.07 28.00
C SER A 32 -27.75 13.46 26.54
N GLY A 33 -26.99 12.89 25.59
CA GLY A 33 -27.04 13.28 24.17
C GLY A 33 -26.57 14.71 23.89
N ARG A 34 -25.93 15.37 24.87
CA ARG A 34 -25.47 16.75 24.72
C ARG A 34 -24.21 16.78 23.85
N LEU A 35 -24.13 17.73 22.93
CA LEU A 35 -22.90 17.98 22.17
C LEU A 35 -21.81 18.51 23.10
N LEU A 36 -20.72 17.76 23.23
CA LEU A 36 -19.55 18.09 24.03
C LEU A 36 -18.47 18.83 23.21
N GLY A 37 -18.41 18.60 21.90
CA GLY A 37 -17.48 19.27 21.02
C GLY A 37 -17.79 19.11 19.54
N ASP A 38 -17.51 20.13 18.75
CA ASP A 38 -17.55 20.14 17.29
C ASP A 38 -16.20 20.65 16.80
N ILE A 39 -15.42 19.77 16.16
CA ILE A 39 -14.11 20.11 15.61
C ILE A 39 -14.19 20.01 14.08
N GLY A 40 -14.03 21.15 13.42
CA GLY A 40 -13.95 21.26 11.96
C GLY A 40 -12.53 21.11 11.43
N TYR A 41 -12.41 20.87 10.13
CA TYR A 41 -11.13 20.77 9.42
C TYR A 41 -10.22 21.98 9.65
N ASP A 42 -10.78 23.18 9.76
CA ASP A 42 -10.04 24.42 10.03
C ASP A 42 -9.31 24.40 11.39
N GLN A 43 -9.85 23.68 12.37
CA GLN A 43 -9.30 23.51 13.70
C GLN A 43 -8.29 22.34 13.80
N PHE A 44 -8.11 21.56 12.73
CA PHE A 44 -7.15 20.46 12.72
C PHE A 44 -5.71 20.99 12.69
N GLY A 45 -4.79 20.31 13.39
CA GLY A 45 -3.36 20.59 13.30
C GLY A 45 -2.81 20.36 11.89
N ALA A 46 -1.71 21.02 11.53
CA ALA A 46 -1.17 20.98 10.15
C ALA A 46 -0.91 19.55 9.63
N GLY A 47 -0.39 18.67 10.49
CA GLY A 47 -0.18 17.25 10.15
C GLY A 47 -1.50 16.50 9.88
N ALA A 48 -2.50 16.70 10.74
CA ALA A 48 -3.82 16.10 10.57
C ALA A 48 -4.49 16.60 9.28
N LYS A 49 -4.39 17.90 8.98
CA LYS A 49 -4.88 18.48 7.73
C LYS A 49 -4.24 17.84 6.49
N ALA A 50 -2.92 17.68 6.51
CA ALA A 50 -2.19 17.07 5.39
C ALA A 50 -2.61 15.61 5.17
N ILE A 51 -2.74 14.82 6.25
CA ILE A 51 -3.19 13.43 6.19
C ILE A 51 -4.61 13.36 5.63
N GLU A 52 -5.53 14.16 6.16
CA GLU A 52 -6.92 14.12 5.74
C GLU A 52 -7.10 14.58 4.30
N LEU A 53 -6.43 15.66 3.89
CA LEU A 53 -6.38 16.08 2.49
C LEU A 53 -5.86 14.95 1.59
N GLY A 54 -4.83 14.22 2.04
CA GLY A 54 -4.30 13.04 1.37
C GLY A 54 -5.34 11.94 1.21
N ILE A 55 -6.11 11.64 2.25
CA ILE A 55 -7.18 10.62 2.24
C ILE A 55 -8.27 11.00 1.21
N TYR A 56 -8.80 12.22 1.27
CA TYR A 56 -9.85 12.67 0.33
C TYR A 56 -9.33 12.76 -1.12
N THR A 57 -8.05 13.11 -1.29
CA THR A 57 -7.41 13.09 -2.60
C THR A 57 -7.30 11.66 -3.12
N HIS A 58 -6.79 10.73 -2.31
CA HIS A 58 -6.65 9.32 -2.66
C HIS A 58 -8.00 8.63 -2.98
N GLN A 59 -9.05 8.98 -2.24
CA GLN A 59 -10.41 8.49 -2.50
C GLN A 59 -11.04 9.05 -3.78
N GLY A 60 -10.42 10.04 -4.43
CA GLY A 60 -10.97 10.65 -5.64
C GLY A 60 -12.11 11.63 -5.37
N THR A 61 -12.33 12.08 -4.14
CA THR A 61 -13.48 12.92 -3.76
C THR A 61 -13.15 14.41 -3.75
N GLN A 62 -11.91 14.77 -3.39
CA GLN A 62 -11.49 16.16 -3.17
C GLN A 62 -11.64 17.09 -4.38
N PHE A 63 -11.04 16.75 -5.53
CA PHE A 63 -11.05 17.59 -6.75
C PHE A 63 -12.06 17.11 -7.80
N GLY A 64 -13.10 16.37 -7.39
CA GLY A 64 -14.15 15.90 -8.30
C GLY A 64 -13.63 14.95 -9.39
N GLN A 65 -14.10 15.11 -10.63
CA GLN A 65 -13.84 14.15 -11.71
C GLN A 65 -12.36 14.10 -12.12
N ALA A 66 -11.66 15.22 -12.12
CA ALA A 66 -10.23 15.25 -12.44
C ALA A 66 -9.43 14.34 -11.49
N ASN A 67 -9.75 14.39 -10.19
CA ASN A 67 -9.13 13.52 -9.19
C ASN A 67 -9.36 12.03 -9.49
N ARG A 68 -10.62 11.67 -9.81
CA ARG A 68 -11.00 10.28 -10.13
C ARG A 68 -10.28 9.75 -11.35
N ILE A 69 -10.13 10.57 -12.39
CA ILE A 69 -9.40 10.21 -13.61
C ILE A 69 -7.92 9.96 -13.27
N VAL A 70 -7.28 10.85 -12.50
CA VAL A 70 -5.88 10.66 -12.08
C VAL A 70 -5.71 9.37 -11.28
N MET A 71 -6.60 9.11 -10.30
CA MET A 71 -6.56 7.87 -9.53
C MET A 71 -6.79 6.63 -10.40
N LEU A 72 -7.72 6.69 -11.36
CA LEU A 72 -7.98 5.60 -12.31
C LEU A 72 -6.73 5.32 -13.17
N LEU A 73 -6.09 6.35 -13.70
CA LEU A 73 -4.86 6.20 -14.48
C LEU A 73 -3.73 5.61 -13.64
N GLY A 74 -3.61 6.02 -12.38
CA GLY A 74 -2.68 5.43 -11.42
C GLY A 74 -2.93 3.92 -11.24
N CYS A 75 -4.18 3.52 -11.01
CA CYS A 75 -4.58 2.12 -10.91
C CYS A 75 -4.22 1.33 -12.18
N ILE A 76 -4.55 1.85 -13.36
CA ILE A 76 -4.20 1.22 -14.65
C ILE A 76 -2.67 1.08 -14.77
N GLY A 77 -1.91 2.10 -14.39
CA GLY A 77 -0.44 2.05 -14.38
C GLY A 77 0.10 0.92 -13.51
N VAL A 78 -0.43 0.74 -12.30
CA VAL A 78 -0.05 -0.37 -11.40
C VAL A 78 -0.35 -1.72 -12.04
N TRP A 79 -1.52 -1.88 -12.67
CA TRP A 79 -1.88 -3.09 -13.40
C TRP A 79 -0.90 -3.38 -14.55
N LEU A 80 -0.57 -2.37 -15.36
CA LEU A 80 0.39 -2.50 -16.45
C LEU A 80 1.79 -2.87 -15.94
N LEU A 81 2.24 -2.30 -14.83
CA LEU A 81 3.50 -2.66 -14.20
C LEU A 81 3.50 -4.11 -13.70
N ALA A 82 2.43 -4.55 -13.04
CA ALA A 82 2.30 -5.92 -12.57
C ALA A 82 2.29 -6.94 -13.72
N ILE A 83 1.48 -6.67 -14.76
CA ILE A 83 1.37 -7.53 -15.95
C ILE A 83 2.71 -7.55 -16.70
N SER A 84 3.34 -6.40 -16.92
CA SER A 84 4.63 -6.33 -17.62
C SER A 84 5.74 -7.04 -16.85
N GLY A 85 5.75 -6.95 -15.51
CA GLY A 85 6.63 -7.73 -14.65
C GLY A 85 6.46 -9.24 -14.84
N LEU A 86 5.21 -9.71 -14.86
CA LEU A 86 4.88 -11.12 -15.09
C LEU A 86 5.28 -11.57 -16.52
N VAL A 87 5.02 -10.75 -17.53
CA VAL A 87 5.39 -11.02 -18.93
C VAL A 87 6.91 -11.06 -19.07
N MET A 88 7.64 -10.13 -18.46
CA MET A 88 9.11 -10.13 -18.46
C MET A 88 9.67 -11.36 -17.77
N TRP A 89 9.10 -11.76 -16.63
CA TRP A 89 9.46 -13.00 -15.96
C TRP A 89 9.25 -14.21 -16.87
N TRP A 90 8.10 -14.30 -17.54
CA TRP A 90 7.77 -15.38 -18.46
C TRP A 90 8.73 -15.46 -19.64
N LYS A 91 9.09 -14.30 -20.25
CA LYS A 91 10.03 -14.21 -21.37
C LYS A 91 11.47 -14.53 -20.98
N ARG A 92 11.90 -14.20 -19.75
CA ARG A 92 13.27 -14.41 -19.26
C ARG A 92 13.49 -15.76 -18.58
N ARG A 93 12.44 -16.60 -18.47
CA ARG A 93 12.59 -17.94 -17.90
C ARG A 93 13.49 -18.80 -18.81
N PRO A 94 14.49 -19.52 -18.28
CA PRO A 94 15.32 -20.42 -19.08
C PRO A 94 14.49 -21.54 -19.75
N PRO A 95 14.79 -21.94 -21.00
CA PRO A 95 14.04 -23.00 -21.68
C PRO A 95 14.12 -24.38 -21.00
N ASN A 96 15.18 -24.62 -20.21
CA ASN A 96 15.38 -25.85 -19.44
C ASN A 96 14.62 -25.88 -18.09
N LEU A 97 13.95 -24.80 -17.70
CA LEU A 97 13.01 -24.83 -16.58
C LEU A 97 11.68 -25.40 -17.07
N SER A 98 11.43 -26.67 -16.76
CA SER A 98 10.12 -27.33 -16.92
C SER A 98 8.97 -26.43 -16.42
N ARG A 99 7.77 -26.57 -16.99
CA ARG A 99 6.51 -25.86 -16.64
C ARG A 99 6.20 -25.83 -15.12
N ARG A 100 6.88 -26.68 -14.34
CA ARG A 100 6.77 -26.87 -12.89
C ARG A 100 7.82 -26.13 -12.05
N ARG A 101 8.79 -25.42 -12.65
CA ARG A 101 9.91 -24.77 -11.94
C ARG A 101 9.67 -23.27 -11.79
N LEU A 102 9.29 -22.86 -10.58
CA LEU A 102 9.30 -21.47 -10.14
C LEU A 102 10.74 -21.12 -9.74
N GLY A 103 11.33 -20.11 -10.38
CA GLY A 103 12.65 -19.62 -10.04
C GLY A 103 12.82 -18.16 -10.45
N ALA A 104 13.58 -17.40 -9.65
CA ALA A 104 13.88 -16.01 -9.96
C ALA A 104 14.64 -15.90 -11.31
N PRO A 105 14.33 -14.88 -12.15
CA PRO A 105 15.09 -14.62 -13.37
C PRO A 105 16.57 -14.37 -13.06
N PRO A 106 17.47 -14.58 -14.02
CA PRO A 106 18.89 -14.28 -13.85
C PRO A 106 19.10 -12.81 -13.44
N ALA A 107 20.06 -12.60 -12.53
CA ALA A 107 20.36 -11.29 -11.96
C ALA A 107 20.71 -10.24 -13.04
N PRO A 108 20.49 -8.93 -12.77
CA PRO A 108 20.78 -7.88 -13.74
C PRO A 108 22.23 -7.94 -14.24
N PRO A 109 22.47 -7.70 -15.55
CA PRO A 109 23.81 -7.74 -16.11
C PRO A 109 24.59 -6.48 -15.71
N GLY A 110 25.57 -6.65 -14.83
CA GLY A 110 26.56 -5.63 -14.49
C GLY A 110 26.36 -4.93 -13.13
N PRO A 111 27.46 -4.42 -12.54
CA PRO A 111 27.48 -3.84 -11.20
C PRO A 111 26.66 -2.53 -11.11
N ARG A 112 26.64 -1.73 -12.17
CA ARG A 112 25.91 -0.44 -12.20
C ARG A 112 24.39 -0.62 -12.06
N VAL A 113 23.81 -1.56 -12.79
CA VAL A 113 22.37 -1.83 -12.74
C VAL A 113 21.96 -2.38 -11.37
N ARG A 114 22.80 -3.24 -10.78
CA ARG A 114 22.57 -3.74 -9.41
C ARG A 114 22.61 -2.63 -8.37
N ALA A 115 23.59 -1.72 -8.45
CA ALA A 115 23.69 -0.57 -7.56
C ALA A 115 22.46 0.34 -7.69
N ALA A 116 21.99 0.60 -8.91
CA ALA A 116 20.77 1.39 -9.13
C ALA A 116 19.53 0.73 -8.52
N VAL A 117 19.34 -0.58 -8.72
CA VAL A 117 18.21 -1.31 -8.12
C VAL A 117 18.29 -1.29 -6.59
N LEU A 118 19.45 -1.55 -6.00
CA LEU A 118 19.62 -1.52 -4.55
C LEU A 118 19.44 -0.11 -3.98
N GLY A 119 19.92 0.92 -4.68
CA GLY A 119 19.72 2.32 -4.33
C GLY A 119 18.25 2.75 -4.30
N ILE A 120 17.37 2.07 -5.04
CA ILE A 120 15.93 2.28 -5.00
C ILE A 120 15.27 1.41 -3.92
N VAL A 121 15.63 0.12 -3.88
CA VAL A 121 14.98 -0.86 -3.00
C VAL A 121 15.28 -0.60 -1.52
N LEU A 122 16.51 -0.25 -1.15
CA LEU A 122 16.89 -0.08 0.25
C LEU A 122 16.15 1.09 0.93
N PRO A 123 16.10 2.31 0.38
CA PRO A 123 15.31 3.39 0.98
C PRO A 123 13.82 3.02 1.10
N LEU A 124 13.25 2.38 0.07
CA LEU A 124 11.84 1.94 0.11
C LEU A 124 11.59 0.87 1.18
N ALA A 125 12.52 -0.08 1.35
CA ALA A 125 12.40 -1.11 2.38
C ALA A 125 12.50 -0.52 3.80
N ILE A 126 13.31 0.52 3.99
CA ILE A 126 13.42 1.24 5.28
C ILE A 126 12.15 2.04 5.55
N LEU A 127 11.65 2.77 4.55
CA LEU A 127 10.46 3.60 4.69
C LEU A 127 9.17 2.76 4.84
N TYR A 128 9.13 1.59 4.19
CA TYR A 128 8.00 0.66 4.20
C TYR A 128 8.46 -0.73 4.67
N PRO A 129 8.56 -0.97 5.98
CA PRO A 129 9.19 -2.18 6.53
C PRO A 129 8.50 -3.47 6.12
N LEU A 130 7.16 -3.47 5.95
CA LEU A 130 6.41 -4.61 5.44
C LEU A 130 6.82 -4.99 4.01
N THR A 131 7.12 -4.00 3.16
CA THR A 131 7.65 -4.22 1.81
C THR A 131 9.05 -4.80 1.87
N GLY A 132 9.91 -4.29 2.76
CA GLY A 132 11.24 -4.86 2.99
C GLY A 132 11.18 -6.33 3.46
N LEU A 133 10.32 -6.62 4.42
CA LEU A 133 10.13 -7.97 4.96
C LEU A 133 9.59 -8.95 3.91
N SER A 134 8.65 -8.52 3.04
CA SER A 134 8.14 -9.39 1.97
C SER A 134 9.21 -9.74 0.94
N LEU A 135 10.11 -8.81 0.61
CA LEU A 135 11.27 -9.07 -0.25
C LEU A 135 12.24 -10.06 0.39
N VAL A 136 12.54 -9.90 1.69
CA VAL A 136 13.39 -10.85 2.44
C VAL A 136 12.75 -12.24 2.45
N ALA A 137 11.45 -12.33 2.75
CA ALA A 137 10.70 -13.59 2.72
C ALA A 137 10.75 -14.25 1.33
N ALA A 138 10.58 -13.48 0.25
CA ALA A 138 10.68 -13.98 -1.11
C ALA A 138 12.08 -14.53 -1.44
N VAL A 139 13.14 -13.86 -1.00
CA VAL A 139 14.53 -14.34 -1.17
C VAL A 139 14.80 -15.61 -0.37
N LEU A 140 14.31 -15.69 0.86
CA LEU A 140 14.44 -16.89 1.70
C LEU A 140 13.69 -18.07 1.08
N LEU A 141 12.47 -17.84 0.57
CA LEU A 141 11.67 -18.84 -0.12
C LEU A 141 12.36 -19.35 -1.39
N ASP A 142 12.88 -18.44 -2.23
CA ASP A 142 13.64 -18.80 -3.43
C ASP A 142 14.92 -19.60 -3.07
N ARG A 143 15.60 -19.25 -1.97
CA ARG A 143 16.77 -19.97 -1.45
C ARG A 143 16.42 -21.36 -0.93
N ALA A 144 15.30 -21.52 -0.23
CA ALA A 144 14.84 -22.80 0.32
C ALA A 144 14.36 -23.77 -0.77
N ILE A 145 13.70 -23.27 -1.81
CA ILE A 145 13.14 -24.07 -2.89
C ILE A 145 14.23 -24.57 -3.88
N ARG A 146 15.27 -23.76 -4.15
CA ARG A 146 16.39 -24.11 -5.06
C ARG A 146 17.04 -25.49 -4.80
N PRO A 147 17.45 -25.86 -3.56
CA PRO A 147 18.09 -27.14 -3.29
C PRO A 147 17.12 -28.34 -3.39
N MET A 148 15.86 -28.16 -3.01
CA MET A 148 14.82 -29.21 -3.13
C MET A 148 14.56 -29.57 -4.60
N ILE A 149 14.58 -28.57 -5.48
CA ILE A 149 14.41 -28.74 -6.92
C ILE A 149 15.62 -29.42 -7.60
N ARG A 150 16.85 -29.22 -7.08
CA ARG A 150 18.06 -29.88 -7.60
C ARG A 150 18.07 -31.38 -7.31
N ARG A 151 17.53 -31.81 -6.16
CA ARG A 151 17.50 -33.23 -5.75
C ARG A 151 16.54 -34.08 -6.58
N SER A 152 15.38 -33.55 -6.97
CA SER A 152 14.36 -34.28 -7.73
C SER A 152 14.70 -34.47 -9.22
N ALA A 153 15.79 -33.89 -9.72
CA ALA A 153 16.23 -34.00 -11.12
C ALA A 153 17.36 -35.03 -11.33
N ALA A 154 17.84 -35.64 -10.24
CA ALA A 154 18.96 -36.58 -10.21
C ALA A 154 18.53 -38.03 -9.88
N SER A 155 17.22 -38.31 -9.96
CA SER A 155 16.59 -39.62 -9.81
C SER A 155 15.74 -39.91 -11.04
#